data_AF-A0A9E2D2G3-F1
#
_entry.id   AF-A0A9E2D2G3-F1
#
_cell.length_a   1.000
_cell.length_b   1.000
_cell.length_c   1.000
_cell.angle_alpha   90.00
_cell.angle_beta   90.00
_cell.angle_gamma   90.00
#
_symmetry.space_group_name_H-M   'P 1'
#
loop_
_entity.id
_entity.type
_entity.pdbx_description
1 polymer ?
#
loop_
_entity_poly.entity_id
_entity_poly.type
_entity_poly.pdbx_seq_one_letter_code
_entity_poly.pdbx_strand_id
1 'polypeptide(L)'
;MRRIATIFIGLWILFSCAPAGAHTGPHKIGILMWHESPHDEKALQGFIEGIQLSGIPHKLDLKRAYGDEGKAREFIRRWKDERVDLIFTIGTKGTLWTMEEITDIPIVFSAVTDPVAAGIAESWQSSGRNITGSSNWIEFRNKLKIFKEAIPHLKTLGVIFRPNNPVPLAETRCARDCAADMGITLKEVTIDSADQIENGVKQLLQQGIDALWVPIEDVVYKNMSLVGKVTHPAKLPVVSSTFEGVEDPQEGGPVGMVSVTVDYESLGRLCVPAAIEILTKNKNPREIPIVTSDRYYITINVNAADAIGYRLPPLFLAKADKVLRGFAGQRIVVSGTGDSQALLREAASTLEEKLGGGEIDIPESIGSGGGVRAAAAGEIDLGRVARQLTESEEKLGLNYKPFAKCPVAFVVHPSVTNLDNVSSQEIVGIYSGKITDWSQLGSETGKIYAVGREPGDSCLIVLNKLVPGFKNITNPTAKIIYNTPEAVKTIMKHRRTIGYVPMSMAIGTDLRILKVDGIYPSAENVSNGTYQFIVPFALVYRENLDGFAKRFVDFLDSDEGKQIIRSYGVVPE
;
A
#
# COMPACT_ATOMS: atom_id res chain seq x y z
N MET A 1 -41.01 -7.06 -91.21
CA MET A 1 -41.54 -5.74 -90.80
C MET A 1 -41.32 -5.61 -89.29
N ARG A 2 -40.47 -4.66 -88.85
CA ARG A 2 -40.80 -3.46 -88.02
C ARG A 2 -41.36 -3.80 -86.63
N ARG A 3 -40.91 -3.23 -85.50
CA ARG A 3 -39.85 -2.27 -85.10
C ARG A 3 -39.73 -2.40 -83.57
N ILE A 4 -38.51 -2.31 -83.01
CA ILE A 4 -38.21 -2.23 -81.57
C ILE A 4 -37.53 -0.88 -81.27
N ALA A 5 -37.82 -0.33 -80.09
CA ALA A 5 -37.38 0.95 -79.56
C ALA A 5 -35.97 0.92 -78.93
N THR A 6 -35.24 2.03 -78.98
CA THR A 6 -34.08 2.31 -78.12
C THR A 6 -33.98 3.82 -77.85
N ILE A 7 -33.76 4.18 -76.58
CA ILE A 7 -33.49 5.53 -76.07
C ILE A 7 -31.98 5.69 -75.85
N PHE A 8 -31.43 6.84 -76.23
CA PHE A 8 -30.00 7.21 -76.14
C PHE A 8 -29.66 7.96 -74.85
N ILE A 9 -28.47 7.68 -74.32
CA ILE A 9 -27.77 8.38 -73.22
C ILE A 9 -26.76 9.36 -73.83
N GLY A 10 -26.64 10.57 -73.27
CA GLY A 10 -25.68 11.60 -73.65
C GLY A 10 -25.06 12.29 -72.42
N LEU A 11 -23.72 12.30 -72.43
CA LEU A 11 -22.73 12.66 -71.41
C LEU A 11 -22.56 14.18 -71.21
N TRP A 12 -22.34 14.66 -69.97
CA TRP A 12 -21.72 15.97 -69.69
C TRP A 12 -20.66 15.88 -68.58
N ILE A 13 -19.57 16.61 -68.82
CA ILE A 13 -18.25 16.62 -68.16
C ILE A 13 -18.28 17.45 -66.87
N LEU A 14 -17.63 16.96 -65.79
CA LEU A 14 -17.32 17.77 -64.60
C LEU A 14 -15.81 17.84 -64.37
N PHE A 15 -15.35 19.09 -64.22
CA PHE A 15 -14.00 19.51 -63.89
C PHE A 15 -13.54 18.94 -62.53
N SER A 16 -12.33 18.39 -62.52
CA SER A 16 -11.61 17.94 -61.32
C SER A 16 -11.13 19.14 -60.51
N CYS A 17 -11.71 19.33 -59.33
CA CYS A 17 -11.11 20.10 -58.24
C CYS A 17 -10.68 19.06 -57.19
N ALA A 18 -9.41 18.67 -57.20
CA ALA A 18 -8.86 17.74 -56.22
C ALA A 18 -8.82 18.43 -54.85
N PRO A 19 -9.45 17.88 -53.80
CA PRO A 19 -9.20 18.33 -52.45
C PRO A 19 -7.76 17.98 -52.06
N ALA A 20 -7.07 18.94 -51.44
CA ALA A 20 -5.75 18.77 -50.85
C ALA A 20 -5.71 17.51 -49.97
N GLY A 21 -4.64 16.72 -50.12
CA GLY A 21 -4.56 15.34 -49.68
C GLY A 21 -4.90 15.13 -48.20
N ALA A 22 -5.92 14.34 -47.94
CA ALA A 22 -6.12 13.69 -46.65
C ALA A 22 -4.94 12.74 -46.40
N HIS A 23 -4.27 12.86 -45.25
CA HIS A 23 -3.32 11.86 -44.79
C HIS A 23 -4.03 10.49 -44.73
N THR A 24 -3.63 9.55 -45.59
CA THR A 24 -4.27 8.23 -45.71
C THR A 24 -3.67 7.18 -44.77
N GLY A 25 -2.65 7.53 -43.99
CA GLY A 25 -1.98 6.67 -43.01
C GLY A 25 -2.15 7.16 -41.56
N PRO A 26 -1.88 6.31 -40.55
CA PRO A 26 -1.99 6.71 -39.15
C PRO A 26 -0.99 7.80 -38.80
N HIS A 27 -1.45 8.82 -38.05
CA HIS A 27 -0.60 9.91 -37.56
C HIS A 27 0.49 9.36 -36.63
N LYS A 28 1.74 9.79 -36.83
CA LYS A 28 2.86 9.43 -35.96
C LYS A 28 2.99 10.48 -34.87
N ILE A 29 2.94 10.06 -33.62
CA ILE A 29 3.05 10.93 -32.46
C ILE A 29 4.29 10.50 -31.67
N GLY A 30 5.31 11.36 -31.62
CA GLY A 30 6.45 11.18 -30.72
C GLY A 30 6.06 11.59 -29.31
N ILE A 31 6.40 10.79 -28.30
CA ILE A 31 6.13 11.13 -26.89
C ILE A 31 7.43 11.13 -26.10
N LEU A 32 7.78 12.27 -25.51
CA LEU A 32 8.99 12.42 -24.68
C LEU A 32 8.65 12.54 -23.20
N MET A 33 9.14 11.56 -22.43
CA MET A 33 9.22 11.63 -20.97
C MET A 33 10.66 11.89 -20.57
N TRP A 34 10.93 13.10 -20.07
CA TRP A 34 12.31 13.50 -19.76
C TRP A 34 12.79 12.99 -18.40
N HIS A 35 11.90 12.80 -17.41
CA HIS A 35 12.27 12.31 -16.09
C HIS A 35 11.31 11.22 -15.58
N GLU A 36 11.81 10.43 -14.64
CA GLU A 36 11.01 9.40 -13.97
C GLU A 36 10.22 10.06 -12.82
N SER A 37 8.91 10.20 -13.03
CA SER A 37 8.00 10.85 -12.09
C SER A 37 6.61 10.21 -12.14
N PRO A 38 6.00 9.86 -10.99
CA PRO A 38 4.63 9.33 -10.97
C PRO A 38 3.60 10.29 -11.58
N HIS A 39 3.86 11.59 -11.48
CA HIS A 39 3.07 12.65 -12.14
C HIS A 39 3.07 12.50 -13.66
N ASP A 40 4.25 12.31 -14.25
CA ASP A 40 4.41 12.21 -15.69
C ASP A 40 3.77 10.92 -16.23
N GLU A 41 3.83 9.83 -15.47
CA GLU A 41 3.15 8.57 -15.81
C GLU A 41 1.64 8.74 -15.87
N LYS A 42 1.04 9.45 -14.90
CA LYS A 42 -0.40 9.74 -14.91
C LYS A 42 -0.79 10.61 -16.11
N ALA A 43 -0.01 11.66 -16.40
CA ALA A 43 -0.25 12.50 -17.57
C ALA A 43 -0.10 11.74 -18.89
N LEU A 44 0.88 10.83 -18.99
CA LEU A 44 1.03 9.94 -20.14
C LEU A 44 -0.23 9.08 -20.30
N GLN A 45 -0.67 8.41 -19.23
CA GLN A 45 -1.84 7.53 -19.25
C GLN A 45 -3.09 8.27 -19.73
N GLY A 46 -3.34 9.46 -19.17
CA GLY A 46 -4.47 10.29 -19.56
C GLY A 46 -4.45 10.69 -21.04
N PHE A 47 -3.27 11.04 -21.58
CA PHE A 47 -3.13 11.35 -23.01
C PHE A 47 -3.35 10.11 -23.89
N ILE A 48 -2.72 8.97 -23.56
CA ILE A 48 -2.85 7.72 -24.32
C ILE A 48 -4.32 7.27 -24.38
N GLU A 49 -5.00 7.25 -23.24
CA GLU A 49 -6.41 6.87 -23.19
C GLU A 49 -7.28 7.83 -24.00
N GLY A 50 -7.08 9.14 -23.86
CA GLY A 50 -7.89 10.12 -24.56
C GLY A 50 -7.65 10.12 -26.08
N ILE A 51 -6.40 9.98 -26.54
CA ILE A 51 -6.12 9.90 -27.98
C ILE A 51 -6.63 8.58 -28.57
N GLN A 52 -6.60 7.48 -27.82
CA GLN A 52 -7.23 6.22 -28.21
C GLN A 52 -8.75 6.35 -28.33
N LEU A 53 -9.41 7.00 -27.36
CA LEU A 53 -10.85 7.25 -27.38
C LEU A 53 -11.27 8.23 -28.49
N SER A 54 -10.37 9.08 -28.97
CA SER A 54 -10.65 9.99 -30.10
C SER A 54 -10.98 9.26 -31.41
N GLY A 55 -10.54 8.00 -31.55
CA GLY A 55 -10.73 7.21 -32.77
C GLY A 55 -9.84 7.64 -33.95
N ILE A 56 -8.99 8.65 -33.80
CA ILE A 56 -8.04 9.05 -34.84
C ILE A 56 -7.02 7.93 -35.06
N PRO A 57 -6.78 7.48 -36.30
CA PRO A 57 -5.71 6.52 -36.57
C PRO A 57 -4.35 7.11 -36.21
N HIS A 58 -3.63 6.50 -35.27
CA HIS A 58 -2.33 6.98 -34.83
C HIS A 58 -1.36 5.85 -34.46
N LYS A 59 -0.07 6.19 -34.37
CA LYS A 59 1.02 5.38 -33.83
C LYS A 59 1.80 6.22 -32.85
N LEU A 60 1.95 5.71 -31.63
CA LEU A 60 2.73 6.37 -30.59
C LEU A 60 4.16 5.83 -30.60
N ASP A 61 5.14 6.72 -30.56
CA ASP A 61 6.52 6.38 -30.27
C ASP A 61 6.92 6.97 -28.92
N LEU A 62 6.73 6.18 -27.85
CA LEU A 62 7.09 6.60 -26.49
C LEU A 62 8.58 6.44 -26.25
N LYS A 63 9.20 7.54 -25.82
CA LYS A 63 10.62 7.62 -25.48
C LYS A 63 10.82 8.17 -24.08
N ARG A 64 11.66 7.48 -23.32
CA ARG A 64 11.98 7.77 -21.92
C ARG A 64 13.45 8.11 -21.83
N ALA A 65 13.76 9.37 -21.50
CA ALA A 65 15.13 9.86 -21.40
C ALA A 65 15.66 9.86 -19.96
N TYR A 66 14.78 9.96 -18.96
CA TYR A 66 15.10 9.83 -17.52
C TYR A 66 16.35 10.60 -17.06
N GLY A 67 16.42 11.88 -17.41
CA GLY A 67 17.48 12.81 -17.05
C GLY A 67 18.63 12.87 -18.07
N ASP A 68 18.69 11.96 -19.03
CA ASP A 68 19.72 11.92 -20.08
C ASP A 68 19.33 12.84 -21.25
N GLU A 69 19.80 14.09 -21.19
CA GLU A 69 19.57 15.09 -22.25
C GLU A 69 20.10 14.63 -23.61
N GLY A 70 21.23 13.93 -23.65
CA GLY A 70 21.83 13.44 -24.89
C GLY A 70 20.89 12.47 -25.61
N LYS A 71 20.32 11.50 -24.87
CA LYS A 71 19.29 10.60 -25.38
C LYS A 71 18.01 11.32 -25.78
N ALA A 72 17.54 12.28 -24.97
CA ALA A 72 16.36 13.06 -25.30
C ALA A 72 16.51 13.73 -26.68
N ARG A 73 17.66 14.39 -26.91
CA ARG A 73 17.98 15.05 -28.18
C ARG A 73 18.10 14.07 -29.34
N GLU A 74 18.67 12.88 -29.12
CA GLU A 74 18.69 11.82 -30.15
C GLU A 74 17.27 11.45 -30.60
N PHE A 75 16.35 11.24 -29.64
CA PHE A 75 14.95 10.95 -29.95
C PHE A 75 14.27 12.10 -30.70
N ILE A 76 14.48 13.34 -30.26
CA ILE A 76 13.91 14.53 -30.89
C ILE A 76 14.38 14.66 -32.36
N ARG A 77 15.68 14.51 -32.63
CA ARG A 77 16.24 14.57 -34.00
C ARG A 77 15.68 13.47 -34.88
N ARG A 78 15.58 12.25 -34.33
CA ARG A 78 14.99 11.13 -35.04
C ARG A 78 13.56 11.42 -35.47
N TRP A 79 12.73 12.00 -34.61
CA TRP A 79 11.36 12.38 -34.97
C TRP A 79 11.29 13.48 -36.02
N LYS A 80 12.26 14.40 -36.04
CA LYS A 80 12.42 15.39 -37.11
C LYS A 80 12.70 14.72 -38.45
N ASP A 81 13.64 13.78 -38.48
CA ASP A 81 14.03 13.04 -39.69
C ASP A 81 12.90 12.12 -40.19
N GLU A 82 12.21 11.46 -39.26
CA GLU A 82 11.06 10.58 -39.54
C GLU A 82 9.77 11.35 -39.89
N ARG A 83 9.78 12.67 -39.71
CA ARG A 83 8.67 13.60 -39.91
C ARG A 83 7.41 13.13 -39.20
N VAL A 84 7.48 13.04 -37.87
CA VAL A 84 6.27 12.80 -37.07
C VAL A 84 5.30 13.96 -37.20
N ASP A 85 4.01 13.69 -37.03
CA ASP A 85 2.94 14.68 -37.22
C ASP A 85 2.73 15.56 -35.97
N LEU A 86 3.12 15.07 -34.79
CA LEU A 86 3.01 15.77 -33.51
C LEU A 86 4.05 15.23 -32.53
N ILE A 87 4.57 16.11 -31.66
CA ILE A 87 5.37 15.71 -30.50
C ILE A 87 4.61 16.07 -29.22
N PHE A 88 4.35 15.07 -28.39
CA PHE A 88 3.82 15.24 -27.05
C PHE A 88 4.98 15.22 -26.03
N THR A 89 5.11 16.27 -25.22
CA THR A 89 6.15 16.36 -24.20
C THR A 89 5.52 16.43 -22.81
N ILE A 90 6.13 15.76 -21.83
CA ILE A 90 5.66 15.79 -20.45
C ILE A 90 6.78 16.40 -19.60
N GLY A 91 6.47 17.49 -18.90
CA GLY A 91 7.39 18.19 -18.01
C GLY A 91 8.27 19.25 -18.70
N THR A 92 8.60 20.31 -17.95
CA THR A 92 9.22 21.55 -18.44
C THR A 92 10.54 21.35 -19.20
N LYS A 93 11.48 20.55 -18.69
CA LYS A 93 12.80 20.40 -19.33
C LYS A 93 12.72 19.68 -20.68
N GLY A 94 11.95 18.60 -20.75
CA GLY A 94 11.69 17.88 -22.01
C GLY A 94 11.07 18.78 -23.07
N THR A 95 10.12 19.63 -22.67
CA THR A 95 9.51 20.63 -23.55
C THR A 95 10.52 21.67 -24.05
N LEU A 96 11.38 22.19 -23.17
CA LEU A 96 12.43 23.16 -23.56
C LEU A 96 13.42 22.55 -24.56
N TRP A 97 13.94 21.35 -24.29
CA TRP A 97 14.86 20.66 -25.20
C TRP A 97 14.23 20.39 -26.56
N THR A 98 12.94 20.05 -26.59
CA THR A 98 12.20 19.84 -27.85
C THR A 98 12.05 21.14 -28.61
N MET A 99 11.67 22.23 -27.94
CA MET A 99 11.47 23.55 -28.56
C MET A 99 12.78 24.13 -29.15
N GLU A 100 13.93 23.81 -28.57
CA GLU A 100 15.23 24.24 -29.10
C GLU A 100 15.59 23.60 -30.45
N GLU A 101 15.13 22.37 -30.72
CA GLU A 101 15.48 21.63 -31.95
C GLU A 101 14.34 21.58 -32.98
N ILE A 102 13.10 21.80 -32.54
CA ILE A 102 11.87 21.64 -33.31
C ILE A 102 11.11 22.96 -33.41
N THR A 103 11.13 23.55 -34.60
CA THR A 103 10.47 24.84 -34.90
C THR A 103 9.29 24.69 -35.86
N ASP A 104 9.12 23.52 -36.46
CA ASP A 104 8.20 23.25 -37.59
C ASP A 104 7.19 22.13 -37.32
N ILE A 105 7.51 21.15 -36.46
CA ILE A 105 6.56 20.12 -36.04
C ILE A 105 5.71 20.64 -34.86
N PRO A 106 4.39 20.47 -34.85
CA PRO A 106 3.55 20.84 -33.72
C PRO A 106 3.93 20.13 -32.42
N ILE A 107 4.04 20.90 -31.33
CA ILE A 107 4.32 20.39 -29.99
C ILE A 107 3.09 20.59 -29.09
N VAL A 108 2.71 19.55 -28.36
CA VAL A 108 1.74 19.64 -27.27
C VAL A 108 2.45 19.26 -25.98
N PHE A 109 2.45 20.12 -24.96
CA PHE A 109 3.03 19.80 -23.66
C PHE A 109 1.95 19.46 -22.62
N SER A 110 2.34 18.69 -21.61
CA SER A 110 1.61 18.51 -20.36
C SER A 110 2.55 18.66 -19.16
N ALA A 111 1.99 18.88 -17.98
CA ALA A 111 2.73 19.00 -16.71
C ALA A 111 3.84 20.08 -16.73
N VAL A 112 3.62 21.18 -17.47
CA VAL A 112 4.50 22.36 -17.44
C VAL A 112 3.94 23.37 -16.45
N THR A 113 4.70 23.71 -15.42
CA THR A 113 4.20 24.52 -14.30
C THR A 113 3.95 25.97 -14.67
N ASP A 114 4.95 26.69 -15.15
CA ASP A 114 4.76 28.05 -15.68
C ASP A 114 5.39 28.15 -17.06
N PRO A 115 4.59 28.01 -18.14
CA PRO A 115 5.11 28.04 -19.50
C PRO A 115 5.61 29.43 -19.92
N VAL A 116 5.12 30.50 -19.29
CA VAL A 116 5.54 31.87 -19.61
C VAL A 116 6.87 32.16 -18.93
N ALA A 117 6.98 31.91 -17.63
CA ALA A 117 8.24 32.11 -16.91
C ALA A 117 9.36 31.19 -17.39
N ALA A 118 9.03 29.98 -17.86
CA ALA A 118 10.00 29.06 -18.46
C ALA A 118 10.43 29.47 -19.88
N GLY A 119 9.78 30.47 -20.50
CA GLY A 119 10.07 30.90 -21.87
C GLY A 119 9.54 29.97 -22.96
N ILE A 120 8.61 29.08 -22.62
CA ILE A 120 7.91 28.19 -23.56
C ILE A 120 6.83 28.95 -24.34
N ALA A 121 6.20 29.95 -23.71
CA ALA A 121 5.08 30.70 -24.27
C ALA A 121 5.21 32.21 -24.01
N GLU A 122 4.72 33.03 -24.94
CA GLU A 122 4.61 34.49 -24.73
C GLU A 122 3.49 34.86 -23.74
N SER A 123 2.40 34.10 -23.74
CA SER A 123 1.25 34.28 -22.85
C SER A 123 0.47 32.96 -22.68
N TRP A 124 -0.48 32.94 -21.75
CA TRP A 124 -1.39 31.81 -21.58
C TRP A 124 -2.36 31.63 -22.77
N GLN A 125 -2.69 32.72 -23.48
CA GLN A 125 -3.61 32.71 -24.63
C GLN A 125 -2.92 32.28 -25.93
N SER A 126 -1.62 32.55 -26.06
CA SER A 126 -0.82 32.18 -27.23
C SER A 126 0.64 32.02 -26.85
N SER A 127 1.25 30.93 -27.32
CA SER A 127 2.68 30.70 -27.17
C SER A 127 3.55 31.54 -28.10
N GLY A 128 2.97 32.11 -29.17
CA GLY A 128 3.72 32.74 -30.27
C GLY A 128 4.50 31.75 -31.16
N ARG A 129 4.41 30.43 -30.91
CA ARG A 129 5.25 29.39 -31.51
C ARG A 129 4.45 28.15 -31.93
N ASN A 130 5.11 27.13 -32.46
CA ASN A 130 4.55 25.82 -32.82
C ASN A 130 4.18 24.94 -31.60
N ILE A 131 3.82 25.53 -30.46
CA ILE A 131 3.58 24.80 -29.21
C ILE A 131 2.31 25.26 -28.48
N THR A 132 1.60 24.33 -27.85
CA THR A 132 0.50 24.58 -26.90
C THR A 132 0.48 23.46 -25.86
N GLY A 133 -0.45 23.45 -24.90
CA GLY A 133 -0.50 22.35 -23.94
C GLY A 133 -1.34 22.59 -22.70
N SER A 134 -1.12 21.74 -21.70
CA SER A 134 -1.73 21.84 -20.39
C SER A 134 -0.69 22.08 -19.29
N SER A 135 -1.10 22.84 -18.28
CA SER A 135 -0.27 23.23 -17.15
C SER A 135 -0.84 22.73 -15.84
N ASN A 136 0.05 22.28 -14.94
CA ASN A 136 -0.28 21.91 -13.57
C ASN A 136 -0.34 23.12 -12.61
N TRP A 137 -0.41 24.34 -13.15
CA TRP A 137 -0.43 25.56 -12.37
C TRP A 137 -1.65 25.64 -11.45
N ILE A 138 -1.37 25.97 -10.20
CA ILE A 138 -2.37 26.38 -9.20
C ILE A 138 -1.89 27.72 -8.68
N GLU A 139 -2.76 28.72 -8.70
CA GLU A 139 -2.49 30.03 -8.12
C GLU A 139 -1.96 29.89 -6.69
N PHE A 140 -0.72 30.33 -6.45
CA PHE A 140 -0.02 30.04 -5.20
C PHE A 140 -0.71 30.66 -3.98
N ARG A 141 -1.42 31.79 -4.18
CA ARG A 141 -2.28 32.42 -3.17
C ARG A 141 -3.35 31.44 -2.64
N ASN A 142 -3.89 30.57 -3.49
CA ASN A 142 -4.85 29.54 -3.08
C ASN A 142 -4.18 28.46 -2.23
N LYS A 143 -2.99 28.00 -2.62
CA LYS A 143 -2.17 27.05 -1.83
C LYS A 143 -1.87 27.62 -0.43
N LEU A 144 -1.36 28.86 -0.35
CA LEU A 144 -1.09 29.53 0.92
C LEU A 144 -2.33 29.68 1.80
N LYS A 145 -3.50 29.95 1.20
CA LYS A 145 -4.76 30.03 1.95
C LYS A 145 -5.08 28.69 2.60
N ILE A 146 -4.97 27.59 1.86
CA ILE A 146 -5.20 26.23 2.35
C ILE A 146 -4.18 25.87 3.45
N PHE A 147 -2.90 26.19 3.25
CA PHE A 147 -1.86 25.96 4.26
C PHE A 147 -2.13 26.73 5.55
N LYS A 148 -2.62 27.98 5.46
CA LYS A 148 -3.00 28.78 6.62
C LYS A 148 -4.28 28.26 7.30
N GLU A 149 -5.21 27.67 6.57
CA GLU A 149 -6.37 27.00 7.16
C GLU A 149 -5.98 25.70 7.88
N ALA A 150 -5.01 24.95 7.36
CA ALA A 150 -4.43 23.77 8.02
C ALA A 150 -3.61 24.15 9.27
N ILE A 151 -2.89 25.27 9.19
CA ILE A 151 -1.96 25.79 10.19
C ILE A 151 -2.35 27.24 10.52
N PRO A 152 -3.37 27.46 11.38
CA PRO A 152 -3.91 28.80 11.65
C PRO A 152 -2.91 29.81 12.20
N HIS A 153 -1.82 29.33 12.80
CA HIS A 153 -0.75 30.15 13.37
C HIS A 153 0.43 30.39 12.40
N LEU A 154 0.34 29.94 11.14
CA LEU A 154 1.38 30.10 10.13
C LEU A 154 1.69 31.58 9.85
N LYS A 155 2.91 32.02 10.18
CA LYS A 155 3.47 33.35 9.91
C LYS A 155 4.80 33.28 9.15
N THR A 156 5.55 32.20 9.28
CA THR A 156 6.82 32.00 8.59
C THR A 156 6.82 30.64 7.91
N LEU A 157 6.94 30.62 6.58
CA LEU A 157 6.97 29.40 5.78
C LEU A 157 8.39 29.17 5.25
N GLY A 158 8.97 28.01 5.54
CA GLY A 158 10.25 27.60 5.00
C GLY A 158 10.10 26.79 3.71
N VAL A 159 11.05 26.89 2.79
CA VAL A 159 11.10 26.08 1.57
C VAL A 159 12.54 25.70 1.21
N ILE A 160 12.74 24.44 0.83
CA ILE A 160 13.98 23.97 0.21
C ILE A 160 13.73 23.58 -1.25
N PHE A 161 14.65 23.95 -2.14
CA PHE A 161 14.55 23.62 -3.57
C PHE A 161 15.91 23.70 -4.28
N ARG A 162 16.00 23.16 -5.50
CA ARG A 162 17.20 23.31 -6.33
C ARG A 162 17.11 24.56 -7.21
N PRO A 163 18.13 25.44 -7.22
CA PRO A 163 18.08 26.70 -7.97
C PRO A 163 18.19 26.51 -9.49
N ASN A 164 18.57 25.32 -9.97
CA ASN A 164 18.61 24.98 -11.40
C ASN A 164 17.34 24.27 -11.87
N ASN A 165 16.33 24.13 -11.02
CA ASN A 165 15.05 23.53 -11.35
C ASN A 165 14.00 24.65 -11.59
N PRO A 166 13.57 24.89 -12.84
CA PRO A 166 12.64 25.99 -13.14
C PRO A 166 11.25 25.79 -12.50
N VAL A 167 10.88 24.56 -12.15
CA VAL A 167 9.56 24.22 -11.59
C VAL A 167 9.34 24.81 -10.19
N PRO A 168 10.11 24.47 -9.15
CA PRO A 168 9.97 25.07 -7.82
C PRO A 168 10.39 26.55 -7.82
N LEU A 169 11.25 27.00 -8.74
CA LEU A 169 11.55 28.42 -8.91
C LEU A 169 10.31 29.25 -9.29
N ALA A 170 9.44 28.72 -10.16
CA ALA A 170 8.19 29.39 -10.52
C ALA A 170 7.25 29.47 -9.31
N GLU A 171 7.09 28.38 -8.56
CA GLU A 171 6.24 28.38 -7.36
C GLU A 171 6.77 29.33 -6.28
N THR A 172 8.08 29.29 -6.00
CA THR A 172 8.69 30.15 -4.96
C THR A 172 8.65 31.63 -5.35
N ARG A 173 8.78 31.97 -6.65
CA ARG A 173 8.59 33.34 -7.12
C ARG A 173 7.17 33.84 -6.82
N CYS A 174 6.14 33.08 -7.18
CA CYS A 174 4.77 33.47 -6.88
C CYS A 174 4.48 33.46 -5.37
N ALA A 175 5.12 32.58 -4.61
CA ALA A 175 5.06 32.61 -3.15
C ALA A 175 5.60 33.94 -2.60
N ARG A 176 6.74 34.44 -3.07
CA ARG A 176 7.27 35.76 -2.67
C ARG A 176 6.28 36.88 -2.95
N ASP A 177 5.65 36.83 -4.13
CA ASP A 177 4.75 37.88 -4.59
C ASP A 177 3.45 37.97 -3.77
N CYS A 178 2.97 36.86 -3.19
CA CYS A 178 1.69 36.83 -2.45
C CYS A 178 1.82 36.59 -0.94
N ALA A 179 2.94 36.07 -0.43
CA ALA A 179 3.09 35.72 0.98
C ALA A 179 2.99 36.94 1.90
N ALA A 180 3.63 38.05 1.54
CA ALA A 180 3.64 39.27 2.35
C ALA A 180 2.22 39.84 2.57
N ASP A 181 1.40 39.90 1.52
CA ASP A 181 -0.01 40.32 1.59
C ASP A 181 -0.86 39.43 2.49
N MET A 182 -0.45 38.18 2.69
CA MET A 182 -1.12 37.19 3.52
C MET A 182 -0.57 37.14 4.95
N GLY A 183 0.38 38.03 5.28
CA GLY A 183 1.06 38.07 6.57
C GLY A 183 2.01 36.90 6.79
N ILE A 184 2.56 36.33 5.72
CA ILE A 184 3.50 35.20 5.74
C ILE A 184 4.88 35.69 5.27
N THR A 185 5.91 35.37 6.05
CA THR A 185 7.31 35.55 5.67
C THR A 185 7.83 34.26 5.05
N LEU A 186 8.36 34.33 3.83
CA LEU A 186 9.01 33.18 3.18
C LEU A 186 10.49 33.12 3.55
N LYS A 187 10.98 31.92 3.91
CA LYS A 187 12.40 31.61 4.13
C LYS A 187 12.84 30.54 3.14
N GLU A 188 13.84 30.85 2.34
CA GLU A 188 14.32 30.00 1.25
C GLU A 188 15.72 29.48 1.56
N VAL A 189 15.94 28.17 1.37
CA VAL A 189 17.26 27.55 1.37
C VAL A 189 17.42 26.73 0.10
N THR A 190 18.51 26.95 -0.62
CA THR A 190 18.83 26.18 -1.82
C THR A 190 19.62 24.93 -1.47
N ILE A 191 19.35 23.83 -2.17
CA ILE A 191 20.11 22.57 -2.12
C ILE A 191 20.50 22.17 -3.54
N ASP A 192 21.45 21.24 -3.68
CA ASP A 192 21.86 20.65 -4.96
C ASP A 192 21.44 19.17 -5.08
N SER A 193 21.42 18.46 -3.95
CA SER A 193 21.25 17.00 -3.89
C SER A 193 20.61 16.54 -2.57
N ALA A 194 20.21 15.26 -2.52
CA ALA A 194 19.45 14.69 -1.41
C ALA A 194 20.20 14.71 -0.06
N ASP A 195 21.54 14.57 -0.07
CA ASP A 195 22.38 14.58 1.13
C ASP A 195 22.36 15.93 1.87
N GLN A 196 21.99 17.02 1.19
CA GLN A 196 21.88 18.34 1.78
C GLN A 196 20.51 18.64 2.40
N ILE A 197 19.51 17.77 2.20
CA ILE A 197 18.13 17.99 2.69
C ILE A 197 18.11 18.21 4.20
N GLU A 198 18.75 17.32 4.98
CA GLU A 198 18.74 17.42 6.44
C GLU A 198 19.34 18.75 6.92
N ASN A 199 20.46 19.18 6.32
CA ASN A 199 21.11 20.44 6.69
C ASN A 199 20.27 21.67 6.27
N GLY A 200 19.66 21.62 5.08
CA GLY A 200 18.80 22.70 4.61
C GLY A 200 17.57 22.90 5.49
N VAL A 201 16.92 21.81 5.91
CA VAL A 201 15.79 21.88 6.86
C VAL A 201 16.25 22.39 8.23
N LYS A 202 17.42 21.94 8.73
CA LYS A 202 17.99 22.46 10.00
C LYS A 202 18.27 23.96 9.95
N GLN A 203 18.78 24.46 8.82
CA GLN A 203 19.03 25.89 8.62
C GLN A 203 17.71 26.69 8.66
N LEU A 204 16.65 26.19 8.03
CA LEU A 204 15.34 26.84 8.10
C LEU A 204 14.74 26.81 9.52
N LEU A 205 14.89 25.70 10.25
CA LEU A 205 14.47 25.62 11.66
C LEU A 205 15.17 26.67 12.52
N GLN A 206 16.48 26.89 12.32
CA GLN A 206 17.24 27.94 13.01
C GLN A 206 16.73 29.36 12.67
N GLN A 207 16.11 29.53 11.51
CA GLN A 207 15.48 30.80 11.10
C GLN A 207 14.06 31.00 11.66
N GLY A 208 13.52 30.04 12.41
CA GLY A 208 12.22 30.17 13.09
C GLY A 208 11.01 30.05 12.16
N ILE A 209 10.98 29.00 11.33
CA ILE A 209 9.82 28.67 10.49
C ILE A 209 8.70 28.01 11.32
N ASP A 210 7.44 28.30 10.99
CA ASP A 210 6.26 27.66 11.62
C ASP A 210 5.86 26.38 10.87
N ALA A 211 6.22 26.27 9.59
CA ALA A 211 5.99 25.09 8.76
C ALA A 211 7.04 25.01 7.64
N LEU A 212 7.31 23.79 7.18
CA LEU A 212 8.07 23.54 5.96
C LEU A 212 7.11 23.28 4.81
N TRP A 213 7.33 23.95 3.69
CA TRP A 213 6.67 23.67 2.43
C TRP A 213 7.61 22.90 1.48
N VAL A 214 7.12 21.77 0.99
CA VAL A 214 7.74 20.97 -0.07
C VAL A 214 7.11 21.39 -1.41
N PRO A 215 7.86 22.07 -2.30
CA PRO A 215 7.37 22.45 -3.61
C PRO A 215 7.37 21.23 -4.54
N ILE A 216 7.05 21.41 -5.82
CA ILE A 216 7.22 20.39 -6.87
C ILE A 216 8.73 20.22 -7.16
N GLU A 217 9.44 19.66 -6.18
CA GLU A 217 10.88 19.37 -6.20
C GLU A 217 11.11 17.89 -5.92
N ASP A 218 11.48 17.15 -6.97
CA ASP A 218 11.60 15.70 -6.98
C ASP A 218 12.68 15.15 -6.06
N VAL A 219 13.78 15.89 -5.88
CA VAL A 219 14.81 15.48 -4.90
C VAL A 219 14.23 15.48 -3.48
N VAL A 220 13.31 16.38 -3.16
CA VAL A 220 12.76 16.50 -1.81
C VAL A 220 11.62 15.51 -1.59
N TYR A 221 10.60 15.48 -2.45
CA TYR A 221 9.43 14.60 -2.23
C TYR A 221 9.75 13.12 -2.39
N LYS A 222 10.84 12.74 -3.09
CA LYS A 222 11.32 11.35 -3.13
C LYS A 222 12.13 10.95 -1.88
N ASN A 223 12.55 11.92 -1.08
CA ASN A 223 13.41 11.70 0.10
C ASN A 223 12.77 12.27 1.38
N MET A 224 11.44 12.12 1.52
CA MET A 224 10.69 12.63 2.67
C MET A 224 11.18 12.06 4.00
N SER A 225 11.77 10.87 4.04
CA SER A 225 12.39 10.30 5.24
C SER A 225 13.51 11.20 5.81
N LEU A 226 14.32 11.84 4.95
CA LEU A 226 15.34 12.80 5.36
C LEU A 226 14.72 14.10 5.92
N VAL A 227 13.59 14.52 5.38
CA VAL A 227 12.80 15.64 5.93
C VAL A 227 12.24 15.27 7.31
N GLY A 228 11.68 14.06 7.45
CA GLY A 228 11.13 13.52 8.70
C GLY A 228 12.14 13.50 9.85
N LYS A 229 13.37 13.04 9.60
CA LYS A 229 14.46 13.01 10.59
C LYS A 229 14.69 14.34 11.32
N VAL A 230 14.42 15.46 10.66
CA VAL A 230 14.61 16.80 11.21
C VAL A 230 13.29 17.38 11.71
N THR A 231 12.20 17.20 10.97
CA THR A 231 10.90 17.81 11.28
C THR A 231 10.15 17.13 12.41
N HIS A 232 10.25 15.80 12.54
CA HIS A 232 9.62 15.04 13.64
C HIS A 232 10.11 15.48 15.03
N PRO A 233 11.42 15.48 15.36
CA PRO A 233 11.88 15.92 16.68
C PRO A 233 11.60 17.41 16.93
N ALA A 234 11.56 18.23 15.87
CA ALA A 234 11.21 19.65 15.96
C ALA A 234 9.69 19.90 16.07
N LYS A 235 8.86 18.85 15.92
CA LYS A 235 7.39 18.94 15.82
C LYS A 235 6.92 19.94 14.77
N LEU A 236 7.65 20.03 13.65
CA LEU A 236 7.40 21.01 12.60
C LEU A 236 6.36 20.46 11.60
N PRO A 237 5.23 21.15 11.37
CA PRO A 237 4.31 20.82 10.29
C PRO A 237 4.97 20.87 8.91
N VAL A 238 4.63 19.90 8.06
CA VAL A 238 5.09 19.85 6.66
C VAL A 238 3.89 19.85 5.72
N VAL A 239 3.89 20.76 4.74
CA VAL A 239 2.86 20.88 3.69
C VAL A 239 3.51 20.72 2.31
N SER A 240 2.75 20.29 1.31
CA SER A 240 3.29 19.91 0.00
C SER A 240 2.48 20.46 -1.17
N SER A 241 3.15 20.67 -2.31
CA SER A 241 2.52 20.90 -3.62
C SER A 241 2.36 19.62 -4.46
N THR A 242 2.81 18.48 -3.93
CA THR A 242 2.69 17.15 -4.53
C THR A 242 2.03 16.17 -3.57
N PHE A 243 1.35 15.16 -4.12
CA PHE A 243 0.72 14.10 -3.32
C PHE A 243 1.77 13.21 -2.63
N GLU A 244 2.89 12.96 -3.31
CA GLU A 244 4.05 12.18 -2.88
C GLU A 244 4.68 12.79 -1.62
N GLY A 245 4.64 14.12 -1.48
CA GLY A 245 5.11 14.78 -0.28
C GLY A 245 4.26 14.49 0.97
N VAL A 246 3.06 13.91 0.83
CA VAL A 246 2.21 13.46 1.95
C VAL A 246 1.99 11.95 1.98
N GLU A 247 2.53 11.20 1.03
CA GLU A 247 2.58 9.75 1.12
C GLU A 247 3.52 9.31 2.24
N ASP A 248 3.20 8.18 2.86
CA ASP A 248 4.04 7.64 3.92
C ASP A 248 5.33 7.10 3.29
N PRO A 249 6.52 7.59 3.69
CA PRO A 249 7.78 7.06 3.21
C PRO A 249 7.95 5.61 3.70
N GLN A 250 8.72 4.82 2.96
CA GLN A 250 9.05 3.44 3.34
C GLN A 250 9.71 3.37 4.73
N GLU A 251 10.54 4.37 5.06
CA GLU A 251 11.24 4.49 6.33
C GLU A 251 10.99 5.84 7.01
N GLY A 252 11.06 5.88 8.33
CA GLY A 252 10.96 7.11 9.12
C GLY A 252 9.54 7.57 9.44
N GLY A 253 8.51 6.95 8.85
CA GLY A 253 7.11 7.23 9.14
C GLY A 253 6.54 8.48 8.46
N PRO A 254 5.23 8.74 8.59
CA PRO A 254 4.50 9.80 7.89
C PRO A 254 5.07 11.21 8.14
N VAL A 255 5.24 12.03 7.09
CA VAL A 255 5.91 13.36 7.21
C VAL A 255 5.01 14.52 6.78
N GLY A 256 4.54 14.54 5.53
CA GLY A 256 3.71 15.64 5.04
C GLY A 256 2.27 15.51 5.48
N MET A 257 1.69 16.58 6.04
CA MET A 257 0.33 16.60 6.57
C MET A 257 -0.73 16.99 5.54
N VAL A 258 -0.40 17.89 4.60
CA VAL A 258 -1.36 18.43 3.66
C VAL A 258 -0.70 18.63 2.30
N SER A 259 -1.29 18.09 1.24
CA SER A 259 -0.89 18.39 -0.13
C SER A 259 -2.00 19.12 -0.87
N VAL A 260 -1.61 20.09 -1.70
CA VAL A 260 -2.50 20.73 -2.67
C VAL A 260 -1.92 20.55 -4.07
N THR A 261 -2.58 19.74 -4.88
CA THR A 261 -2.08 19.37 -6.22
C THR A 261 -3.22 19.20 -7.22
N VAL A 262 -2.90 18.97 -8.49
CA VAL A 262 -3.87 18.70 -9.56
C VAL A 262 -3.95 17.20 -9.85
N ASP A 263 -4.98 16.78 -10.57
CA ASP A 263 -5.00 15.44 -11.15
C ASP A 263 -4.20 15.40 -12.46
N TYR A 264 -3.03 14.76 -12.41
CA TYR A 264 -2.13 14.68 -13.56
C TYR A 264 -2.68 13.82 -14.69
N GLU A 265 -3.55 12.84 -14.40
CA GLU A 265 -4.21 12.06 -15.45
C GLU A 265 -5.16 12.95 -16.27
N SER A 266 -5.97 13.76 -15.58
CA SER A 266 -6.78 14.79 -16.22
C SER A 266 -5.94 15.80 -17.02
N LEU A 267 -4.75 16.21 -16.54
CA LEU A 267 -3.87 17.09 -17.32
C LEU A 267 -3.45 16.48 -18.66
N GLY A 268 -3.15 15.18 -18.69
CA GLY A 268 -2.87 14.44 -19.92
C GLY A 268 -4.06 14.47 -20.88
N ARG A 269 -5.27 14.24 -20.35
CA ARG A 269 -6.52 14.30 -21.13
C ARG A 269 -6.80 15.69 -21.69
N LEU A 270 -6.46 16.76 -20.96
CA LEU A 270 -6.63 18.15 -21.43
C LEU A 270 -5.83 18.47 -22.69
N CYS A 271 -4.76 17.73 -22.98
CA CYS A 271 -3.96 17.89 -24.20
C CYS A 271 -4.62 17.29 -25.46
N VAL A 272 -5.56 16.37 -25.29
CA VAL A 272 -6.14 15.58 -26.38
C VAL A 272 -6.95 16.44 -27.37
N PRO A 273 -7.81 17.38 -26.94
CA PRO A 273 -8.50 18.26 -27.88
C PRO A 273 -7.53 19.07 -28.77
N ALA A 274 -6.45 19.60 -28.20
CA ALA A 274 -5.45 20.32 -28.97
C ALA A 274 -4.75 19.42 -29.99
N ALA A 275 -4.35 18.21 -29.59
CA ALA A 275 -3.76 17.22 -30.49
C ALA A 275 -4.71 16.85 -31.64
N ILE A 276 -6.00 16.64 -31.36
CA ILE A 276 -7.04 16.37 -32.37
C ILE A 276 -7.15 17.53 -33.36
N GLU A 277 -7.25 18.77 -32.88
CA GLU A 277 -7.38 19.95 -33.75
C GLU A 277 -6.16 20.16 -34.64
N ILE A 278 -4.96 19.91 -34.10
CA ILE A 278 -3.71 19.97 -34.86
C ILE A 278 -3.68 18.87 -35.94
N LEU A 279 -3.89 17.62 -35.55
CA LEU A 279 -3.74 16.46 -36.45
C LEU A 279 -4.81 16.40 -37.54
N THR A 280 -6.05 16.80 -37.23
CA THR A 280 -7.19 16.60 -38.15
C THR A 280 -7.66 17.87 -38.85
N LYS A 281 -7.44 19.05 -38.25
CA LYS A 281 -7.88 20.34 -38.80
C LYS A 281 -6.71 21.24 -39.20
N ASN A 282 -5.46 20.76 -39.03
CA ASN A 282 -4.25 21.52 -39.31
C ASN A 282 -4.22 22.87 -38.57
N LYS A 283 -4.82 22.92 -37.37
CA LYS A 283 -4.87 24.14 -36.57
C LYS A 283 -3.48 24.48 -36.06
N ASN A 284 -3.12 25.77 -36.12
CA ASN A 284 -1.80 26.19 -35.66
C ASN A 284 -1.76 26.15 -34.12
N PRO A 285 -0.75 25.50 -33.48
CA PRO A 285 -0.65 25.45 -32.02
C PRO A 285 -0.67 26.84 -31.36
N ARG A 286 -0.14 27.88 -32.01
CA ARG A 286 -0.13 29.25 -31.48
C ARG A 286 -1.53 29.85 -31.27
N GLU A 287 -2.55 29.31 -31.94
CA GLU A 287 -3.95 29.74 -31.85
C GLU A 287 -4.75 28.94 -30.81
N ILE A 288 -4.11 27.96 -30.16
CA ILE A 288 -4.73 27.12 -29.14
C ILE A 288 -4.23 27.60 -27.77
N PRO A 289 -5.10 28.14 -26.91
CA PRO A 289 -4.71 28.57 -25.57
C PRO A 289 -4.13 27.44 -24.73
N ILE A 290 -3.20 27.79 -23.84
CA ILE A 290 -2.70 26.88 -22.82
C ILE A 290 -3.77 26.75 -21.73
N VAL A 291 -4.07 25.52 -21.34
CA VAL A 291 -5.13 25.21 -20.38
C VAL A 291 -4.56 24.76 -19.04
N THR A 292 -5.26 25.07 -17.96
CA THR A 292 -4.99 24.54 -16.61
C THR A 292 -6.16 23.67 -16.17
N SER A 293 -5.96 22.88 -15.11
CA SER A 293 -7.07 22.22 -14.45
C SER A 293 -7.96 23.26 -13.75
N ASP A 294 -9.28 23.07 -13.82
CA ASP A 294 -10.28 23.89 -13.15
C ASP A 294 -10.40 23.56 -11.65
N ARG A 295 -9.78 22.45 -11.20
CA ARG A 295 -9.84 21.96 -9.83
C ARG A 295 -8.45 21.60 -9.31
N TYR A 296 -8.26 21.88 -8.03
CA TYR A 296 -7.17 21.29 -7.24
C TYR A 296 -7.74 20.32 -6.20
N TYR A 297 -6.90 19.42 -5.72
CA TYR A 297 -7.22 18.37 -4.77
C TYR A 297 -6.42 18.57 -3.48
N ILE A 298 -7.11 18.43 -2.36
CA ILE A 298 -6.53 18.49 -1.02
C ILE A 298 -6.44 17.06 -0.48
N THR A 299 -5.22 16.59 -0.26
CA THR A 299 -4.99 15.37 0.54
C THR A 299 -4.52 15.77 1.93
N ILE A 300 -5.11 15.16 2.95
CA ILE A 300 -4.73 15.34 4.34
C ILE A 300 -4.19 14.03 4.90
N ASN A 301 -2.96 14.01 5.37
CA ASN A 301 -2.38 12.91 6.12
C ASN A 301 -2.48 13.19 7.63
N VAL A 302 -3.47 12.58 8.27
CA VAL A 302 -3.71 12.65 9.71
C VAL A 302 -2.59 11.95 10.48
N ASN A 303 -2.01 10.86 9.92
CA ASN A 303 -0.90 10.15 10.57
C ASN A 303 0.34 11.04 10.69
N ALA A 304 0.64 11.85 9.67
CA ALA A 304 1.74 12.81 9.69
C ALA A 304 1.52 13.91 10.74
N ALA A 305 0.27 14.37 10.90
CA ALA A 305 -0.07 15.34 11.93
C ALA A 305 0.09 14.73 13.34
N ASP A 306 -0.39 13.51 13.53
CA ASP A 306 -0.28 12.78 14.80
C ASP A 306 1.18 12.46 15.16
N ALA A 307 2.03 12.13 14.17
CA ALA A 307 3.46 11.84 14.36
C ALA A 307 4.24 13.00 15.01
N ILE A 308 3.81 14.24 14.77
CA ILE A 308 4.39 15.44 15.40
C ILE A 308 3.56 15.98 16.58
N GLY A 309 2.48 15.29 16.95
CA GLY A 309 1.54 15.72 17.99
C GLY A 309 0.72 16.95 17.61
N TYR A 310 0.53 17.21 16.31
CA TYR A 310 -0.25 18.33 15.80
C TYR A 310 -1.70 17.92 15.56
N ARG A 311 -2.65 18.74 16.03
CA ARG A 311 -4.08 18.53 15.77
C ARG A 311 -4.55 19.45 14.65
N LEU A 312 -4.91 18.84 13.52
CA LEU A 312 -5.54 19.55 12.40
C LEU A 312 -6.91 20.13 12.82
N PRO A 313 -7.28 21.34 12.37
CA PRO A 313 -8.59 21.91 12.65
C PRO A 313 -9.72 21.01 12.11
N PRO A 314 -10.76 20.66 12.91
CA PRO A 314 -11.81 19.75 12.48
C PRO A 314 -12.54 20.19 11.21
N LEU A 315 -12.81 21.50 11.07
CA LEU A 315 -13.46 22.05 9.86
C LEU A 315 -12.55 21.99 8.62
N PHE A 316 -11.23 21.96 8.82
CA PHE A 316 -10.29 21.81 7.71
C PHE A 316 -10.32 20.38 7.17
N LEU A 317 -10.47 19.37 8.04
CA LEU A 317 -10.60 17.96 7.62
C LEU A 317 -11.74 17.74 6.62
N ALA A 318 -12.85 18.47 6.78
CA ALA A 318 -14.01 18.39 5.88
C ALA A 318 -13.73 18.91 4.46
N LYS A 319 -12.60 19.60 4.22
CA LYS A 319 -12.18 20.08 2.89
C LYS A 319 -11.35 19.06 2.12
N ALA A 320 -10.95 17.95 2.74
CA ALA A 320 -10.13 16.95 2.09
C ALA A 320 -10.91 16.23 0.98
N ASP A 321 -10.30 16.14 -0.19
CA ASP A 321 -10.71 15.20 -1.23
C ASP A 321 -10.23 13.77 -0.87
N LYS A 322 -9.10 13.67 -0.16
CA LYS A 322 -8.55 12.41 0.33
C LYS A 322 -7.98 12.57 1.74
N VAL A 323 -8.31 11.64 2.64
CA VAL A 323 -7.75 11.59 3.98
C VAL A 323 -6.90 10.32 4.11
N LEU A 324 -5.62 10.46 4.42
CA LEU A 324 -4.74 9.38 4.86
C LEU A 324 -4.82 9.32 6.38
N ARG A 325 -5.38 8.25 6.90
CA ARG A 325 -5.54 7.98 8.34
C ARG A 325 -5.38 6.48 8.54
N GLY A 326 -4.59 6.08 9.53
CA GLY A 326 -4.23 4.69 9.77
C GLY A 326 -3.35 4.07 8.69
N PHE A 327 -3.18 2.74 8.74
CA PHE A 327 -2.41 1.97 7.74
C PHE A 327 -3.26 1.60 6.51
N ALA A 328 -4.26 2.42 6.17
CA ALA A 328 -5.19 2.13 5.09
C ALA A 328 -4.43 1.87 3.76
N GLY A 329 -4.63 0.69 3.18
CA GLY A 329 -3.95 0.23 1.96
C GLY A 329 -2.73 -0.68 2.19
N GLN A 330 -2.26 -0.84 3.43
CA GLN A 330 -1.26 -1.85 3.79
C GLN A 330 -1.95 -3.15 4.17
N ARG A 331 -1.40 -4.28 3.70
CA ARG A 331 -1.91 -5.62 3.98
C ARG A 331 -0.75 -6.54 4.32
N ILE A 332 -0.89 -7.31 5.39
CA ILE A 332 0.03 -8.40 5.75
C ILE A 332 -0.75 -9.71 5.88
N VAL A 333 -0.09 -10.83 5.63
CA VAL A 333 -0.64 -12.19 5.75
C VAL A 333 0.11 -12.96 6.83
N VAL A 334 -0.64 -13.47 7.82
CA VAL A 334 -0.11 -14.25 8.95
C VAL A 334 -0.68 -15.68 8.91
N SER A 335 0.00 -16.56 8.19
CA SER A 335 -0.47 -17.92 7.91
C SER A 335 0.34 -19.01 8.61
N GLY A 336 -0.23 -20.20 8.80
CA GLY A 336 0.43 -21.32 9.48
C GLY A 336 -0.53 -22.14 10.34
N THR A 337 -0.09 -22.54 11.54
CA THR A 337 -0.85 -23.42 12.46
C THR A 337 -2.23 -22.88 12.85
N GLY A 338 -3.21 -23.75 13.04
CA GLY A 338 -4.53 -23.39 13.55
C GLY A 338 -4.55 -23.09 15.05
N ASP A 339 -3.48 -23.41 15.79
CA ASP A 339 -3.47 -23.32 17.24
C ASP A 339 -3.61 -21.89 17.77
N SER A 340 -2.97 -20.92 17.11
CA SER A 340 -3.04 -19.50 17.49
C SER A 340 -4.03 -18.70 16.62
N GLN A 341 -4.82 -19.35 15.76
CA GLN A 341 -5.63 -18.70 14.74
C GLN A 341 -6.69 -17.76 15.33
N ALA A 342 -7.49 -18.23 16.31
CA ALA A 342 -8.54 -17.41 16.91
C ALA A 342 -7.96 -16.21 17.70
N LEU A 343 -6.92 -16.47 18.51
CA LEU A 343 -6.20 -15.44 19.27
C LEU A 343 -5.62 -14.36 18.36
N LEU A 344 -4.93 -14.74 17.28
CA LEU A 344 -4.30 -13.78 16.38
C LEU A 344 -5.33 -13.02 15.54
N ARG A 345 -6.51 -13.59 15.25
CA ARG A 345 -7.63 -12.86 14.62
C ARG A 345 -8.15 -11.74 15.51
N GLU A 346 -8.33 -12.01 16.80
CA GLU A 346 -8.75 -10.99 17.75
C GLU A 346 -7.70 -9.89 17.92
N ALA A 347 -6.42 -10.29 18.04
CA ALA A 347 -5.31 -9.34 18.12
C ALA A 347 -5.20 -8.48 16.85
N ALA A 348 -5.37 -9.09 15.67
CA ALA A 348 -5.39 -8.40 14.38
C ALA A 348 -6.52 -7.37 14.34
N SER A 349 -7.77 -7.79 14.58
CA SER A 349 -8.94 -6.90 14.55
C SER A 349 -8.81 -5.72 15.53
N THR A 350 -8.29 -5.98 16.74
CA THR A 350 -8.09 -4.93 17.75
C THR A 350 -7.07 -3.89 17.27
N LEU A 351 -5.98 -4.35 16.67
CA LEU A 351 -4.95 -3.45 16.16
C LEU A 351 -5.44 -2.65 14.95
N GLU A 352 -6.14 -3.29 14.01
CA GLU A 352 -6.73 -2.63 12.84
C GLU A 352 -7.70 -1.51 13.24
N GLU A 353 -8.59 -1.78 14.20
CA GLU A 353 -9.53 -0.79 14.73
C GLU A 353 -8.79 0.39 15.38
N LYS A 354 -7.79 0.10 16.21
CA LYS A 354 -7.00 1.12 16.91
C LYS A 354 -6.24 2.03 15.96
N LEU A 355 -5.74 1.46 14.87
CA LEU A 355 -4.96 2.20 13.90
C LEU A 355 -5.85 2.90 12.86
N GLY A 356 -7.12 2.51 12.72
CA GLY A 356 -8.06 3.12 11.78
C GLY A 356 -7.73 2.79 10.32
N GLY A 357 -7.08 1.65 10.07
CA GLY A 357 -6.71 1.16 8.74
C GLY A 357 -5.58 0.13 8.77
N GLY A 358 -5.42 -0.58 7.65
CA GLY A 358 -4.52 -1.74 7.50
C GLY A 358 -5.29 -3.06 7.57
N GLU A 359 -4.82 -4.08 6.87
CA GLU A 359 -5.43 -5.43 6.87
C GLU A 359 -4.38 -6.47 7.29
N ILE A 360 -4.68 -7.24 8.33
CA ILE A 360 -3.89 -8.33 8.86
C ILE A 360 -4.69 -9.61 8.59
N ASP A 361 -4.43 -10.21 7.43
CA ASP A 361 -5.10 -11.44 7.02
C ASP A 361 -4.58 -12.62 7.82
N ILE A 362 -5.49 -13.27 8.54
CA ILE A 362 -5.25 -14.47 9.33
C ILE A 362 -5.99 -15.65 8.67
N PRO A 363 -5.46 -16.24 7.59
CA PRO A 363 -6.15 -17.25 6.80
C PRO A 363 -6.32 -18.58 7.55
N GLU A 364 -7.05 -19.51 6.92
CA GLU A 364 -7.23 -20.86 7.46
C GLU A 364 -5.91 -21.63 7.59
N SER A 365 -5.88 -22.55 8.55
CA SER A 365 -4.67 -23.28 8.91
C SER A 365 -4.09 -24.12 7.76
N ILE A 366 -2.81 -23.88 7.47
CA ILE A 366 -1.95 -24.75 6.64
C ILE A 366 -0.92 -25.53 7.48
N GLY A 367 -1.04 -25.47 8.82
CA GLY A 367 -0.13 -26.12 9.77
C GLY A 367 1.19 -25.37 9.96
N SER A 368 1.92 -25.67 11.05
CA SER A 368 3.20 -25.00 11.38
C SER A 368 4.22 -25.12 10.25
N GLY A 369 4.41 -26.33 9.70
CA GLY A 369 5.37 -26.54 8.60
C GLY A 369 4.96 -25.84 7.30
N GLY A 370 3.65 -25.67 7.05
CA GLY A 370 3.15 -24.88 5.92
C GLY A 370 3.50 -23.40 6.08
N GLY A 371 3.25 -22.83 7.26
CA GLY A 371 3.58 -21.43 7.58
C GLY A 371 5.08 -21.15 7.46
N VAL A 372 5.94 -22.06 7.95
CA VAL A 372 7.41 -21.93 7.81
C VAL A 372 7.83 -21.88 6.35
N ARG A 373 7.32 -22.81 5.52
CA ARG A 373 7.68 -22.86 4.09
C ARG A 373 7.18 -21.64 3.32
N ALA A 374 5.95 -21.20 3.58
CA ALA A 374 5.37 -20.02 2.93
C ALA A 374 6.14 -18.74 3.31
N ALA A 375 6.53 -18.58 4.58
CA ALA A 375 7.36 -17.46 5.02
C ALA A 375 8.75 -17.49 4.36
N ALA A 376 9.40 -18.66 4.30
CA ALA A 376 10.69 -18.83 3.62
C ALA A 376 10.62 -18.55 2.12
N ALA A 377 9.50 -18.89 1.47
CA ALA A 377 9.27 -18.60 0.06
C ALA A 377 8.92 -17.12 -0.22
N GLY A 378 8.62 -16.33 0.83
CA GLY A 378 8.18 -14.94 0.68
C GLY A 378 6.74 -14.79 0.19
N GLU A 379 5.93 -15.84 0.32
CA GLU A 379 4.51 -15.84 -0.05
C GLU A 379 3.62 -15.17 1.00
N ILE A 380 4.12 -15.08 2.24
CA ILE A 380 3.46 -14.45 3.39
C ILE A 380 4.47 -13.63 4.19
N ASP A 381 3.99 -12.65 4.95
CA ASP A 381 4.81 -11.80 5.81
C ASP A 381 5.25 -12.53 7.08
N LEU A 382 4.32 -13.26 7.72
CA LEU A 382 4.54 -13.88 9.02
C LEU A 382 4.02 -15.34 9.03
N GLY A 383 4.89 -16.29 9.35
CA GLY A 383 4.53 -17.68 9.60
C GLY A 383 4.17 -17.91 11.07
N ARG A 384 2.95 -18.36 11.39
CA ARG A 384 2.58 -18.74 12.77
C ARG A 384 2.87 -20.22 13.04
N VAL A 385 3.61 -20.51 14.11
CA VAL A 385 4.06 -21.86 14.47
C VAL A 385 3.75 -22.19 15.93
N ALA A 386 3.42 -23.46 16.19
CA ALA A 386 3.09 -23.99 17.52
C ALA A 386 4.13 -25.00 18.05
N ARG A 387 5.36 -24.91 17.56
CA ARG A 387 6.49 -25.76 17.93
C ARG A 387 7.80 -25.07 17.59
N GLN A 388 8.89 -25.58 18.16
CA GLN A 388 10.23 -25.24 17.69
C GLN A 388 10.40 -25.64 16.21
N LEU A 389 11.26 -24.91 15.51
CA LEU A 389 11.67 -25.25 14.15
C LEU A 389 12.40 -26.60 14.14
N THR A 390 12.24 -27.37 13.07
CA THR A 390 13.07 -28.56 12.86
C THR A 390 14.47 -28.16 12.37
N GLU A 391 15.45 -29.05 12.51
CA GLU A 391 16.81 -28.81 12.00
C GLU A 391 16.86 -28.45 10.51
N SER A 392 15.91 -28.95 9.71
CA SER A 392 15.79 -28.60 8.29
C SER A 392 15.20 -27.21 8.07
N GLU A 393 14.29 -26.77 8.95
CA GLU A 393 13.64 -25.47 8.90
C GLU A 393 14.55 -24.36 9.42
N GLU A 394 15.38 -24.63 10.43
CA GLU A 394 16.40 -23.68 10.93
C GLU A 394 17.39 -23.28 9.84
N LYS A 395 17.72 -24.20 8.93
CA LYS A 395 18.61 -23.94 7.79
C LYS A 395 18.03 -22.96 6.76
N LEU A 396 16.75 -22.59 6.88
CA LEU A 396 16.11 -21.59 6.02
C LEU A 396 16.46 -20.15 6.41
N GLY A 397 17.15 -19.93 7.54
CA GLY A 397 17.59 -18.60 7.96
C GLY A 397 16.47 -17.66 8.39
N LEU A 398 15.31 -18.19 8.77
CA LEU A 398 14.19 -17.41 9.29
C LEU A 398 14.47 -16.94 10.72
N ASN A 399 14.01 -15.74 11.05
CA ASN A 399 13.85 -15.31 12.43
C ASN A 399 12.73 -16.14 13.10
N TYR A 400 12.89 -16.43 14.38
CA TYR A 400 11.91 -17.12 15.21
C TYR A 400 11.66 -16.29 16.47
N LYS A 401 10.45 -15.73 16.59
CA LYS A 401 10.03 -14.88 17.71
C LYS A 401 8.92 -15.57 18.51
N PRO A 402 9.22 -16.19 19.66
CA PRO A 402 8.21 -16.62 20.61
C PRO A 402 7.36 -15.43 21.08
N PHE A 403 6.06 -15.64 21.25
CA PHE A 403 5.18 -14.64 21.85
C PHE A 403 4.29 -15.21 22.96
N ALA A 404 4.16 -16.53 23.07
CA ALA A 404 3.30 -17.16 24.06
C ALA A 404 3.60 -18.66 24.30
N LYS A 405 3.10 -19.18 25.43
CA LYS A 405 3.04 -20.61 25.79
C LYS A 405 1.58 -21.02 26.00
N CYS A 406 1.10 -21.97 25.21
CA CYS A 406 -0.28 -22.44 25.28
C CYS A 406 -0.35 -23.86 25.86
N PRO A 407 -1.18 -24.11 26.88
CA PRO A 407 -1.42 -25.47 27.33
C PRO A 407 -2.20 -26.28 26.28
N VAL A 408 -1.87 -27.56 26.15
CA VAL A 408 -2.64 -28.57 25.43
C VAL A 408 -3.69 -29.11 26.39
N ALA A 409 -4.96 -28.92 26.08
CA ALA A 409 -6.08 -29.32 26.93
C ALA A 409 -6.76 -30.57 26.36
N PHE A 410 -7.09 -31.52 27.24
CA PHE A 410 -8.07 -32.54 26.91
C PHE A 410 -9.47 -31.97 27.09
N VAL A 411 -10.30 -32.16 26.07
CA VAL A 411 -11.64 -31.57 25.99
C VAL A 411 -12.67 -32.61 25.62
N VAL A 412 -13.88 -32.47 26.14
CA VAL A 412 -15.01 -33.32 25.82
C VAL A 412 -16.22 -32.51 25.38
N HIS A 413 -17.04 -33.12 24.54
CA HIS A 413 -18.33 -32.57 24.16
C HIS A 413 -19.20 -32.33 25.42
N PRO A 414 -20.02 -31.25 25.49
CA PRO A 414 -20.88 -30.92 26.63
C PRO A 414 -21.76 -32.06 27.17
N SER A 415 -22.11 -33.02 26.31
CA SER A 415 -22.91 -34.19 26.66
C SER A 415 -22.20 -35.20 27.57
N VAL A 416 -20.89 -35.10 27.76
CA VAL A 416 -20.17 -35.91 28.74
C VAL A 416 -20.27 -35.18 30.05
N THR A 417 -21.04 -35.73 31.00
CA THR A 417 -21.33 -35.14 32.32
C THR A 417 -20.57 -35.92 33.40
N ASN A 418 -20.46 -35.37 34.62
CA ASN A 418 -19.87 -36.04 35.79
C ASN A 418 -18.42 -36.53 35.62
N LEU A 419 -17.67 -35.92 34.70
CA LEU A 419 -16.24 -36.13 34.51
C LEU A 419 -15.54 -34.77 34.49
N ASP A 420 -14.59 -34.56 35.40
CA ASP A 420 -13.77 -33.34 35.49
C ASP A 420 -12.27 -33.62 35.36
N ASN A 421 -11.87 -34.89 35.44
CA ASN A 421 -10.49 -35.34 35.44
C ASN A 421 -10.31 -36.61 34.60
N VAL A 422 -9.18 -36.70 33.91
CA VAL A 422 -8.67 -37.94 33.31
C VAL A 422 -7.21 -38.14 33.68
N SER A 423 -6.82 -39.35 34.04
CA SER A 423 -5.42 -39.68 34.26
C SER A 423 -4.70 -39.96 32.93
N SER A 424 -3.38 -39.84 32.93
CA SER A 424 -2.53 -40.22 31.79
C SER A 424 -2.76 -41.67 31.35
N GLN A 425 -3.02 -42.58 32.29
CA GLN A 425 -3.32 -43.99 31.98
C GLN A 425 -4.68 -44.16 31.30
N GLU A 426 -5.69 -43.42 31.76
CA GLU A 426 -7.03 -43.44 31.16
C GLU A 426 -7.01 -42.84 29.75
N ILE A 427 -6.25 -41.77 29.52
CA ILE A 427 -6.01 -41.21 28.17
C ILE A 427 -5.47 -42.31 27.24
N VAL A 428 -4.40 -43.00 27.65
CA VAL A 428 -3.85 -44.11 26.83
C VAL A 428 -4.89 -45.23 26.65
N GLY A 429 -5.66 -45.54 27.70
CA GLY A 429 -6.75 -46.52 27.65
C GLY A 429 -7.81 -46.18 26.61
N ILE A 430 -8.25 -44.91 26.54
CA ILE A 430 -9.22 -44.42 25.57
C ILE A 430 -8.67 -44.54 24.15
N TYR A 431 -7.49 -43.96 23.91
CA TYR A 431 -6.92 -43.86 22.56
C TYR A 431 -6.44 -45.23 22.01
N SER A 432 -6.10 -46.17 22.89
CA SER A 432 -5.80 -47.56 22.50
C SER A 432 -7.02 -48.47 22.36
N GLY A 433 -8.22 -47.98 22.73
CA GLY A 433 -9.46 -48.76 22.70
C GLY A 433 -9.63 -49.76 23.85
N LYS A 434 -8.83 -49.67 24.91
CA LYS A 434 -9.03 -50.45 26.15
C LYS A 434 -10.18 -49.89 26.99
N ILE A 435 -10.41 -48.58 26.93
CA ILE A 435 -11.53 -47.88 27.54
C ILE A 435 -12.44 -47.42 26.40
N THR A 436 -13.67 -47.91 26.38
CA THR A 436 -14.58 -47.71 25.25
C THR A 436 -15.95 -47.16 25.65
N ASP A 437 -16.26 -47.16 26.94
CA ASP A 437 -17.50 -46.62 27.50
C ASP A 437 -17.22 -45.62 28.63
N TRP A 438 -17.95 -44.51 28.64
CA TRP A 438 -17.83 -43.43 29.62
C TRP A 438 -18.09 -43.88 31.07
N SER A 439 -18.88 -44.95 31.27
CA SER A 439 -19.11 -45.52 32.62
C SER A 439 -17.84 -46.09 33.25
N GLN A 440 -16.84 -46.49 32.45
CA GLN A 440 -15.54 -46.95 32.95
C GLN A 440 -14.72 -45.83 33.61
N LEU A 441 -15.12 -44.56 33.40
CA LEU A 441 -14.47 -43.35 33.92
C LEU A 441 -15.37 -42.62 34.94
N GLY A 442 -16.45 -43.24 35.40
CA GLY A 442 -17.39 -42.61 36.36
C GLY A 442 -18.38 -41.62 35.74
N SER A 443 -18.43 -41.50 34.41
CA SER A 443 -19.43 -40.70 33.68
C SER A 443 -20.69 -41.54 33.36
N GLU A 444 -21.75 -40.90 32.85
CA GLU A 444 -22.94 -41.59 32.33
C GLU A 444 -22.58 -42.60 31.23
N THR A 445 -23.27 -43.75 31.22
CA THR A 445 -23.04 -44.82 30.24
C THR A 445 -23.13 -44.34 28.79
N GLY A 446 -22.17 -44.76 27.97
CA GLY A 446 -22.18 -44.54 26.55
C GLY A 446 -20.82 -44.68 25.90
N LYS A 447 -20.82 -45.10 24.64
CA LYS A 447 -19.61 -45.26 23.83
C LYS A 447 -18.78 -43.97 23.77
N ILE A 448 -17.46 -44.10 23.92
CA ILE A 448 -16.48 -43.05 23.74
C ILE A 448 -16.12 -42.94 22.26
N TYR A 449 -16.15 -41.72 21.73
CA TYR A 449 -15.57 -41.38 20.44
C TYR A 449 -14.33 -40.51 20.67
N ALA A 450 -13.19 -40.86 20.07
CA ALA A 450 -11.96 -40.10 20.24
C ALA A 450 -11.58 -39.40 18.93
N VAL A 451 -11.11 -38.15 19.06
CA VAL A 451 -10.46 -37.39 17.98
C VAL A 451 -8.96 -37.39 18.22
N GLY A 452 -8.23 -37.79 17.20
CA GLY A 452 -6.77 -37.77 17.15
C GLY A 452 -6.28 -36.79 16.07
N ARG A 453 -4.97 -36.60 16.03
CA ARG A 453 -4.31 -35.65 15.12
C ARG A 453 -3.31 -36.36 14.22
N GLU A 454 -3.01 -35.76 13.08
CA GLU A 454 -2.05 -36.29 12.12
C GLU A 454 -0.60 -36.27 12.65
N PRO A 455 0.29 -37.17 12.17
CA PRO A 455 1.71 -37.10 12.48
C PRO A 455 2.28 -35.71 12.14
N GLY A 456 2.97 -35.09 13.09
CA GLY A 456 3.54 -33.74 12.94
C GLY A 456 2.71 -32.62 13.57
N ASP A 457 1.50 -32.92 14.05
CA ASP A 457 0.68 -32.02 14.85
C ASP A 457 1.39 -31.62 16.16
N SER A 458 1.35 -30.34 16.51
CA SER A 458 2.00 -29.73 17.67
C SER A 458 1.53 -30.36 19.00
N CYS A 459 0.23 -30.54 19.17
CA CYS A 459 -0.33 -31.13 20.39
C CYS A 459 0.04 -32.61 20.50
N LEU A 460 -0.05 -33.37 19.40
CA LEU A 460 0.34 -34.78 19.36
C LEU A 460 1.82 -34.98 19.68
N ILE A 461 2.71 -34.11 19.19
CA ILE A 461 4.14 -34.15 19.51
C ILE A 461 4.35 -34.04 21.03
N VAL A 462 3.64 -33.12 21.68
CA VAL A 462 3.70 -32.95 23.14
C VAL A 462 3.20 -34.20 23.86
N LEU A 463 2.05 -34.74 23.47
CA LEU A 463 1.48 -35.94 24.11
C LEU A 463 2.36 -37.18 23.94
N ASN A 464 2.90 -37.41 22.73
CA ASN A 464 3.83 -38.51 22.47
C ASN A 464 5.11 -38.43 23.31
N LYS A 465 5.52 -37.21 23.68
CA LYS A 465 6.71 -36.98 24.51
C LYS A 465 6.42 -37.15 25.99
N LEU A 466 5.27 -36.65 26.46
CA LEU A 466 5.03 -36.43 27.89
C LEU A 466 4.00 -37.37 28.52
N VAL A 467 3.08 -37.97 27.75
CA VAL A 467 2.10 -38.93 28.28
C VAL A 467 2.68 -40.34 28.22
N PRO A 468 2.95 -41.00 29.37
CA PRO A 468 3.57 -42.32 29.38
C PRO A 468 2.74 -43.36 28.62
N GLY A 469 3.33 -43.95 27.58
CA GLY A 469 2.69 -45.00 26.77
C GLY A 469 1.86 -44.50 25.59
N PHE A 470 1.64 -43.19 25.44
CA PHE A 470 0.84 -42.64 24.34
C PHE A 470 1.49 -42.90 22.97
N LYS A 471 2.81 -42.69 22.85
CA LYS A 471 3.59 -42.98 21.63
C LYS A 471 3.57 -44.47 21.23
N ASN A 472 3.25 -45.36 22.16
CA ASN A 472 3.27 -46.81 21.93
C ASN A 472 1.94 -47.36 21.40
N ILE A 473 0.93 -46.49 21.18
CA ILE A 473 -0.36 -46.89 20.63
C ILE A 473 -0.20 -47.16 19.13
N THR A 474 -0.28 -48.43 18.73
CA THR A 474 -0.05 -48.87 17.35
C THR A 474 -1.32 -48.86 16.49
N ASN A 475 -2.49 -49.09 17.10
CA ASN A 475 -3.80 -49.09 16.43
C ASN A 475 -4.75 -48.12 17.15
N PRO A 476 -4.61 -46.80 16.94
CA PRO A 476 -5.47 -45.83 17.60
C PRO A 476 -6.93 -45.97 17.14
N THR A 477 -7.87 -45.95 18.08
CA THR A 477 -9.31 -45.96 17.78
C THR A 477 -9.84 -44.58 17.38
N ALA A 478 -9.01 -43.55 17.55
CA ALA A 478 -9.38 -42.17 17.33
C ALA A 478 -9.47 -41.82 15.83
N LYS A 479 -10.47 -41.01 15.48
CA LYS A 479 -10.57 -40.44 14.13
C LYS A 479 -9.49 -39.37 13.95
N ILE A 480 -8.62 -39.55 12.97
CA ILE A 480 -7.57 -38.58 12.64
C ILE A 480 -8.16 -37.37 11.92
N ILE A 481 -7.89 -36.19 12.45
CA ILE A 481 -8.25 -34.88 11.88
C ILE A 481 -6.96 -34.10 11.61
N TYR A 482 -6.95 -33.24 10.58
CA TYR A 482 -5.73 -32.63 10.00
C TYR A 482 -5.42 -31.19 10.43
N ASN A 483 -6.37 -30.48 11.03
CA ASN A 483 -6.11 -29.14 11.59
C ASN A 483 -6.95 -28.88 12.84
N THR A 484 -6.47 -27.96 13.68
CA THR A 484 -7.06 -27.64 14.99
C THR A 484 -8.51 -27.13 14.89
N PRO A 485 -8.86 -26.19 14.00
CA PRO A 485 -10.26 -25.76 13.84
C PRO A 485 -11.22 -26.92 13.55
N GLU A 486 -10.85 -27.85 12.66
CA GLU A 486 -11.68 -29.01 12.35
C GLU A 486 -11.74 -30.02 13.51
N ALA A 487 -10.70 -30.12 14.34
CA ALA A 487 -10.73 -30.96 15.54
C ALA A 487 -11.74 -30.43 16.56
N VAL A 488 -11.69 -29.14 16.87
CA VAL A 488 -12.67 -28.46 17.74
C VAL A 488 -14.08 -28.66 17.21
N LYS A 489 -14.30 -28.40 15.91
CA LYS A 489 -15.60 -28.56 15.25
C LYS A 489 -16.10 -30.01 15.30
N THR A 490 -15.22 -30.98 15.09
CA THR A 490 -15.56 -32.41 15.14
C THR A 490 -16.01 -32.81 16.54
N ILE A 491 -15.28 -32.38 17.58
CA ILE A 491 -15.62 -32.70 18.97
C ILE A 491 -16.96 -32.03 19.35
N MET A 492 -17.16 -30.77 18.96
CA MET A 492 -18.42 -30.04 19.19
C MET A 492 -19.62 -30.63 18.44
N LYS A 493 -19.41 -31.20 17.25
CA LYS A 493 -20.49 -31.77 16.44
C LYS A 493 -20.98 -33.13 16.96
N HIS A 494 -20.09 -33.92 17.55
CA HIS A 494 -20.38 -35.31 17.89
C HIS A 494 -20.48 -35.51 19.39
N ARG A 495 -21.68 -35.87 19.87
CA ARG A 495 -21.92 -36.21 21.28
C ARG A 495 -20.97 -37.31 21.74
N ARG A 496 -20.62 -37.30 23.03
CA ARG A 496 -19.76 -38.31 23.69
C ARG A 496 -18.34 -38.40 23.11
N THR A 497 -17.86 -37.29 22.53
CA THR A 497 -16.54 -37.21 21.91
C THR A 497 -15.54 -36.57 22.86
N ILE A 498 -14.32 -37.12 22.88
CA ILE A 498 -13.12 -36.56 23.52
C ILE A 498 -12.07 -36.23 22.47
N GLY A 499 -11.30 -35.19 22.71
CA GLY A 499 -10.10 -34.87 21.95
C GLY A 499 -9.10 -34.09 22.78
N TYR A 500 -8.00 -33.70 22.15
CA TYR A 500 -7.04 -32.75 22.69
C TYR A 500 -6.82 -31.61 21.71
N VAL A 501 -6.77 -30.38 22.22
CA VAL A 501 -6.66 -29.14 21.44
C VAL A 501 -5.83 -28.13 22.26
N PRO A 502 -5.20 -27.13 21.63
CA PRO A 502 -4.61 -26.02 22.36
C PRO A 502 -5.73 -25.22 23.07
N MET A 503 -5.44 -24.75 24.29
CA MET A 503 -6.37 -23.97 25.11
C MET A 503 -6.95 -22.76 24.39
N SER A 504 -6.12 -22.08 23.57
CA SER A 504 -6.52 -20.95 22.72
C SER A 504 -7.66 -21.24 21.74
N MET A 505 -7.91 -22.51 21.42
CA MET A 505 -8.99 -22.93 20.53
C MET A 505 -10.15 -23.60 21.26
N ALA A 506 -9.98 -23.93 22.55
CA ALA A 506 -11.04 -24.43 23.41
C ALA A 506 -11.82 -23.28 24.07
N ILE A 507 -11.12 -22.20 24.46
CA ILE A 507 -11.74 -21.03 25.06
C ILE A 507 -12.68 -20.33 24.06
N GLY A 508 -13.85 -19.92 24.54
CA GLY A 508 -14.92 -19.36 23.70
C GLY A 508 -15.83 -20.41 23.05
N THR A 509 -15.58 -21.71 23.29
CA THR A 509 -16.47 -22.81 22.89
C THR A 509 -17.20 -23.39 24.09
N ASP A 510 -18.23 -24.21 23.85
CA ASP A 510 -18.90 -24.96 24.93
C ASP A 510 -18.16 -26.24 25.35
N LEU A 511 -16.99 -26.53 24.76
CA LEU A 511 -16.23 -27.72 25.11
C LEU A 511 -15.88 -27.72 26.60
N ARG A 512 -16.12 -28.85 27.26
CA ARG A 512 -15.71 -29.02 28.65
C ARG A 512 -14.24 -29.39 28.69
N ILE A 513 -13.45 -28.59 29.41
CA ILE A 513 -12.02 -28.78 29.59
C ILE A 513 -11.79 -29.66 30.82
N LEU A 514 -11.01 -30.73 30.66
CA LEU A 514 -10.70 -31.68 31.72
C LEU A 514 -9.37 -31.36 32.39
N LYS A 515 -9.26 -31.69 33.67
CA LYS A 515 -7.97 -31.83 34.36
C LYS A 515 -7.27 -33.08 33.84
N VAL A 516 -5.94 -33.04 33.81
CA VAL A 516 -5.11 -34.23 33.59
C VAL A 516 -4.30 -34.51 34.85
N ASP A 517 -4.40 -35.75 35.35
CA ASP A 517 -3.74 -36.18 36.58
C ASP A 517 -4.01 -35.22 37.77
N GLY A 518 -5.24 -34.70 37.84
CA GLY A 518 -5.71 -33.77 38.87
C GLY A 518 -5.39 -32.30 38.60
N ILE A 519 -4.62 -31.98 37.56
CA ILE A 519 -4.12 -30.63 37.28
C ILE A 519 -4.89 -30.00 36.13
N TYR A 520 -5.44 -28.80 36.36
CA TYR A 520 -6.16 -28.06 35.33
C TYR A 520 -5.18 -27.29 34.41
N PRO A 521 -5.40 -27.22 33.09
CA PRO A 521 -4.54 -26.50 32.13
C PRO A 521 -4.68 -24.97 32.21
N SER A 522 -4.53 -24.38 33.40
CA SER A 522 -4.58 -22.92 33.59
C SER A 522 -3.24 -22.25 33.24
N ALA A 523 -3.31 -20.96 32.88
CA ALA A 523 -2.13 -20.11 32.75
C ALA A 523 -1.27 -20.12 34.04
N GLU A 524 -1.88 -20.11 35.21
CA GLU A 524 -1.19 -20.21 36.50
C GLU A 524 -0.39 -21.51 36.64
N ASN A 525 -1.00 -22.66 36.31
CA ASN A 525 -0.35 -23.96 36.40
C ASN A 525 0.75 -24.16 35.34
N VAL A 526 0.61 -23.50 34.18
CA VAL A 526 1.68 -23.42 33.18
C VAL A 526 2.83 -22.57 33.70
N SER A 527 2.57 -21.39 34.27
CA SER A 527 3.59 -20.48 34.79
C SER A 527 4.37 -21.05 35.97
N ASN A 528 3.71 -21.81 36.86
CA ASN A 528 4.36 -22.43 38.01
C ASN A 528 4.98 -23.82 37.71
N GLY A 529 4.80 -24.34 36.48
CA GLY A 529 5.39 -25.60 36.01
C GLY A 529 4.67 -26.88 36.44
N THR A 530 3.52 -26.77 37.10
CA THR A 530 2.71 -27.95 37.51
C THR A 530 1.98 -28.58 36.32
N TYR A 531 1.59 -27.81 35.31
CA TYR A 531 1.05 -28.32 34.05
C TYR A 531 2.08 -28.25 32.93
N GLN A 532 2.44 -29.39 32.33
CA GLN A 532 3.59 -29.49 31.42
C GLN A 532 3.25 -29.74 29.95
N PHE A 533 2.00 -30.05 29.61
CA PHE A 533 1.61 -30.21 28.21
C PHE A 533 1.47 -28.84 27.57
N ILE A 534 2.56 -28.31 27.03
CA ILE A 534 2.66 -26.92 26.54
C ILE A 534 3.19 -26.93 25.12
N VAL A 535 2.56 -26.14 24.25
CA VAL A 535 3.07 -25.79 22.92
C VAL A 535 3.54 -24.32 22.93
N PRO A 536 4.73 -24.01 22.38
CA PRO A 536 5.16 -22.63 22.21
C PRO A 536 4.46 -22.03 21.00
N PHE A 537 3.98 -20.79 21.11
CA PHE A 537 3.53 -20.00 19.99
C PHE A 537 4.61 -19.01 19.58
N ALA A 538 4.95 -19.04 18.28
CA ALA A 538 5.95 -18.15 17.72
C ALA A 538 5.53 -17.65 16.33
N LEU A 539 6.15 -16.56 15.92
CA LEU A 539 6.11 -16.04 14.55
C LEU A 539 7.46 -16.24 13.88
N VAL A 540 7.47 -16.59 12.60
CA VAL A 540 8.67 -16.75 11.78
C VAL A 540 8.64 -15.86 10.54
N TYR A 541 9.77 -15.29 10.16
CA TYR A 541 9.86 -14.30 9.08
C TYR A 541 11.31 -14.12 8.56
N ARG A 542 11.49 -13.66 7.32
CA ARG A 542 12.79 -13.65 6.63
C ARG A 542 13.76 -12.55 7.08
N GLU A 543 13.30 -11.32 7.15
CA GLU A 543 14.16 -10.13 7.32
C GLU A 543 13.79 -9.37 8.61
N ASN A 544 14.50 -8.27 8.93
CA ASN A 544 14.05 -7.42 10.03
C ASN A 544 12.66 -6.87 9.71
N LEU A 545 11.74 -7.01 10.65
CA LEU A 545 10.39 -6.48 10.49
C LEU A 545 10.41 -4.96 10.45
N ASP A 546 9.70 -4.38 9.49
CA ASP A 546 9.38 -2.97 9.39
C ASP A 546 7.87 -2.75 9.19
N GLY A 547 7.48 -1.49 8.99
CA GLY A 547 6.11 -1.13 8.61
C GLY A 547 5.01 -1.74 9.48
N PHE A 548 3.95 -2.22 8.83
CA PHE A 548 2.77 -2.76 9.50
C PHE A 548 3.00 -4.14 10.15
N ALA A 549 3.83 -4.99 9.54
CA ALA A 549 4.21 -6.29 10.11
C ALA A 549 4.93 -6.14 11.46
N LYS A 550 5.87 -5.20 11.55
CA LYS A 550 6.55 -4.87 12.81
C LYS A 550 5.56 -4.40 13.87
N ARG A 551 4.61 -3.52 13.50
CA ARG A 551 3.63 -3.01 14.47
C ARG A 551 2.71 -4.09 14.99
N PHE A 552 2.29 -5.05 14.16
CA PHE A 552 1.53 -6.20 14.64
C PHE A 552 2.34 -7.03 15.63
N VAL A 553 3.61 -7.27 15.31
CA VAL A 553 4.51 -8.02 16.18
C VAL A 553 4.84 -7.28 17.49
N ASP A 554 4.95 -5.95 17.48
CA ASP A 554 5.12 -5.11 18.66
C ASP A 554 3.81 -5.04 19.49
N PHE A 555 2.65 -5.05 18.82
CA PHE A 555 1.36 -5.04 19.50
C PHE A 555 1.14 -6.29 20.35
N LEU A 556 1.58 -7.46 19.88
CA LEU A 556 1.54 -8.70 20.69
C LEU A 556 2.36 -8.58 21.99
N ASP A 557 3.41 -7.78 22.02
CA ASP A 557 4.24 -7.54 23.21
C ASP A 557 3.65 -6.44 24.14
N SER A 558 2.72 -5.64 23.65
CA SER A 558 2.06 -4.57 24.41
C SER A 558 1.16 -5.13 25.51
N ASP A 559 0.83 -4.33 26.53
CA ASP A 559 -0.05 -4.74 27.62
C ASP A 559 -1.42 -5.22 27.13
N GLU A 560 -1.95 -4.56 26.10
CA GLU A 560 -3.22 -4.88 25.46
C GLU A 560 -3.14 -6.20 24.68
N GLY A 561 -2.10 -6.40 23.87
CA GLY A 561 -1.85 -7.67 23.19
C GLY A 561 -1.67 -8.82 24.18
N LYS A 562 -0.93 -8.59 25.26
CA LYS A 562 -0.78 -9.55 26.36
C LYS A 562 -2.09 -9.83 27.09
N GLN A 563 -2.98 -8.85 27.20
CA GLN A 563 -4.32 -9.06 27.77
C GLN A 563 -5.17 -9.96 26.87
N ILE A 564 -5.13 -9.76 25.54
CA ILE A 564 -5.78 -10.67 24.58
C ILE A 564 -5.19 -12.08 24.69
N ILE A 565 -3.85 -12.22 24.71
CA ILE A 565 -3.22 -13.54 24.86
C ILE A 565 -3.74 -14.26 26.12
N ARG A 566 -3.82 -13.56 27.26
CA ARG A 566 -4.34 -14.12 28.50
C ARG A 566 -5.82 -14.48 28.43
N SER A 567 -6.65 -13.72 27.72
CA SER A 567 -8.09 -14.02 27.61
C SER A 567 -8.37 -15.34 26.89
N TYR A 568 -7.41 -15.84 26.10
CA TYR A 568 -7.46 -17.16 25.45
C TYR A 568 -6.85 -18.30 26.29
N GLY A 569 -6.55 -18.06 27.58
CA GLY A 569 -5.97 -19.07 28.48
C GLY A 569 -4.50 -19.38 28.18
N VAL A 570 -3.81 -18.45 27.51
CA VAL A 570 -2.41 -18.58 27.07
C VAL A 570 -1.50 -17.71 27.93
N VAL A 571 -0.27 -18.15 28.18
CA VAL A 571 0.74 -17.40 28.93
C VAL A 571 1.58 -16.58 27.95
N PRO A 572 1.54 -15.23 27.97
CA PRO A 572 2.42 -14.42 27.12
C PRO A 572 3.90 -14.54 27.54
N GLU A 573 4.82 -14.35 26.59
CA GLU A 573 6.28 -14.27 26.85
C GLU A 573 6.73 -12.91 27.43
#